data_AF-A0A067BJZ8-F1
#
_entry.id   AF-A0A067BJZ8-F1
#
_cell.length_a   1.000
_cell.length_b   1.000
_cell.length_c   1.000
_cell.angle_alpha   90.00
_cell.angle_beta   90.00
_cell.angle_gamma   90.00
#
_symmetry.space_group_name_H-M   'P 1'
#
loop_
_entity.id
_entity.type
_entity.pdbx_description
1 polymer ?
#
loop_
_entity_poly.entity_id
_entity_poly.type
_entity_poly.pdbx_seq_one_letter_code
_entity_poly.pdbx_strand_id
1 'polypeptide(L)'
;MLLWVQLLVGLYVALAIAASAVSVRQLYRRPRPDAIFQFRSTLAYACQLLLRAFAAARFILVVVAQPLVYEYATWSFGIQGVYFVCATIYQVAHHWARYEPVLFHRDSYVLNTLLDMSCASVVPALLAFATSSSRLDGQNVALHGASFVVYLLEFVGNHFVVQRQSLGLTLLLPSVYVVVLWLHQDSTPSRWLDLSLPGAAIGHACLFLSHGVAFGLFYGISLLKETYLHGQCPVVVNQGPPRARKLSFV
;
A
#
# COMPACT_ATOMS: atom_id res chain seq x y z
N MET A 1 32.42 -1.43 -7.28
CA MET A 1 31.41 -1.17 -6.22
C MET A 1 32.05 -0.43 -5.06
N LEU A 2 31.32 0.50 -4.44
CA LEU A 2 31.81 1.27 -3.29
C LEU A 2 31.36 0.61 -1.98
N LEU A 3 32.30 0.12 -1.17
CA LEU A 3 32.00 -0.62 0.07
C LEU A 3 31.08 0.16 1.03
N TRP A 4 31.33 1.46 1.21
CA TRP A 4 30.54 2.31 2.09
C TRP A 4 29.07 2.44 1.62
N VAL A 5 28.81 2.43 0.31
CA VAL A 5 27.44 2.46 -0.24
C VAL A 5 26.72 1.17 0.11
N GLN A 6 27.37 0.02 -0.05
CA GLN A 6 26.78 -1.28 0.30
C GLN A 6 26.45 -1.36 1.79
N LEU A 7 27.35 -0.88 2.66
CA LEU A 7 27.13 -0.88 4.11
C LEU A 7 25.92 0.00 4.50
N LEU A 8 25.78 1.18 3.90
CA LEU A 8 24.63 2.06 4.15
C LEU A 8 23.32 1.47 3.63
N VAL A 9 23.31 0.96 2.38
CA VAL A 9 22.11 0.34 1.80
C VAL A 9 21.72 -0.92 2.57
N GLY A 10 22.70 -1.75 2.96
CA GLY A 10 22.48 -2.91 3.81
C GLY A 10 21.89 -2.54 5.17
N LEU A 11 22.34 -1.44 5.78
CA LEU A 11 21.76 -0.91 7.01
C LEU A 11 20.29 -0.48 6.82
N TYR A 12 19.96 0.20 5.72
CA TYR A 12 18.56 0.59 5.42
C TYR A 12 17.65 -0.64 5.32
N VAL A 13 18.08 -1.65 4.57
CA VAL A 13 17.35 -2.93 4.42
C VAL A 13 17.20 -3.63 5.77
N ALA A 14 18.26 -3.73 6.56
CA ALA A 14 18.22 -4.38 7.86
C ALA A 14 17.23 -3.69 8.82
N LEU A 15 17.24 -2.35 8.88
CA LEU A 15 16.30 -1.57 9.69
C LEU A 15 14.86 -1.76 9.21
N ALA A 16 14.61 -1.76 7.91
CA ALA A 16 13.29 -1.97 7.33
C ALA A 16 12.74 -3.38 7.60
N ILE A 17 13.57 -4.42 7.52
CA ILE A 17 13.21 -5.79 7.88
C ILE A 17 12.91 -5.89 9.39
N ALA A 18 13.73 -5.27 10.24
CA ALA A 18 13.50 -5.23 11.68
C ALA A 18 12.16 -4.53 12.02
N ALA A 19 11.89 -3.38 11.38
CA ALA A 19 10.62 -2.67 11.53
C ALA A 19 9.44 -3.53 11.06
N SER A 20 9.56 -4.22 9.92
CA SER A 20 8.56 -5.18 9.41
C SER A 20 8.30 -6.30 10.42
N ALA A 21 9.34 -6.92 10.98
CA ALA A 21 9.20 -7.98 11.97
C ALA A 21 8.50 -7.49 13.26
N VAL A 22 8.82 -6.26 13.71
CA VAL A 22 8.13 -5.62 14.84
C VAL A 22 6.64 -5.40 14.51
N SER A 23 6.33 -4.88 13.32
CA SER A 23 4.95 -4.71 12.84
C SER A 23 4.17 -6.02 12.81
N VAL A 24 4.75 -7.10 12.26
CA VAL A 24 4.16 -8.44 12.25
C VAL A 24 3.87 -8.90 13.68
N ARG A 25 4.87 -8.80 14.58
CA ARG A 25 4.71 -9.18 15.99
C ARG A 25 3.58 -8.40 16.68
N GLN A 26 3.47 -7.11 16.41
CA GLN A 26 2.39 -6.28 16.95
C GLN A 26 1.01 -6.68 16.40
N LEU A 27 0.92 -7.00 15.11
CA LEU A 27 -0.32 -7.46 14.45
C LEU A 27 -0.79 -8.82 14.96
N TYR A 28 0.13 -9.70 15.36
CA TYR A 28 -0.19 -11.01 15.95
C TYR A 28 -0.58 -10.91 17.43
N ARG A 29 0.02 -10.00 18.19
CA ARG A 29 -0.21 -9.89 19.64
C ARG A 29 -1.42 -9.08 20.04
N ARG A 30 -1.91 -8.18 19.18
CA ARG A 30 -3.05 -7.32 19.54
C ARG A 30 -4.36 -8.08 19.43
N PRO A 31 -5.18 -8.14 20.51
CA PRO A 31 -6.55 -8.60 20.40
C PRO A 31 -7.28 -7.71 19.40
N ARG A 32 -8.01 -8.34 18.49
CA ARG A 32 -8.69 -7.66 17.40
C ARG A 32 -10.14 -7.48 17.81
N PRO A 33 -10.63 -6.23 17.93
CA PRO A 33 -12.02 -6.02 18.27
C PRO A 33 -12.89 -6.52 17.13
N ASP A 34 -13.98 -7.23 17.47
CA ASP A 34 -15.01 -7.57 16.51
C ASP A 34 -15.58 -6.27 15.94
N ALA A 35 -15.44 -6.12 14.63
CA ALA A 35 -15.99 -4.99 13.90
C ALA A 35 -17.00 -5.50 12.87
N ILE A 36 -17.93 -4.65 12.49
CA ILE A 36 -18.89 -4.93 11.42
C ILE A 36 -18.78 -3.86 10.34
N PHE A 37 -19.12 -4.24 9.11
CA PHE A 37 -19.20 -3.32 7.99
C PHE A 37 -20.44 -3.63 7.14
N GLN A 38 -20.96 -2.60 6.47
CA GLN A 38 -22.08 -2.70 5.55
C GLN A 38 -21.91 -1.66 4.44
N PHE A 39 -22.24 -2.02 3.20
CA PHE A 39 -22.34 -1.04 2.12
C PHE A 39 -23.60 -0.19 2.30
N ARG A 40 -23.48 1.11 2.03
CA ARG A 40 -24.61 2.05 2.14
C ARG A 40 -25.76 1.72 1.19
N SER A 41 -25.46 1.08 0.06
CA SER A 41 -26.44 0.67 -0.94
C SER A 41 -25.88 -0.41 -1.86
N THR A 42 -26.77 -1.12 -2.55
CA THR A 42 -26.42 -2.05 -3.63
C THR A 42 -25.63 -1.37 -4.75
N LEU A 43 -25.91 -0.09 -5.04
CA LEU A 43 -25.17 0.69 -6.04
C LEU A 43 -23.72 0.93 -5.59
N ALA A 44 -23.50 1.33 -4.34
CA ALA A 44 -22.15 1.52 -3.80
C ALA A 44 -21.34 0.22 -3.85
N TYR A 45 -21.98 -0.90 -3.50
CA TYR A 45 -21.39 -2.24 -3.67
C TYR A 45 -21.00 -2.51 -5.12
N ALA A 46 -21.92 -2.32 -6.06
CA ALA A 46 -21.67 -2.60 -7.48
C ALA A 46 -20.55 -1.72 -8.06
N CYS A 47 -20.56 -0.42 -7.78
CA CYS A 47 -19.51 0.50 -8.22
C CYS A 47 -18.13 0.10 -7.68
N GLN A 48 -18.03 -0.24 -6.39
CA GLN A 48 -16.76 -0.69 -5.81
C GLN A 48 -16.28 -2.01 -6.42
N LEU A 49 -17.20 -2.95 -6.66
CA LEU A 49 -16.86 -4.23 -7.27
C LEU A 49 -16.32 -4.05 -8.69
N LEU A 50 -16.98 -3.21 -9.49
CA LEU A 50 -16.55 -2.88 -10.85
C LEU A 50 -15.18 -2.20 -10.86
N LEU A 51 -14.96 -1.22 -9.98
CA LEU A 51 -13.66 -0.56 -9.81
C LEU A 51 -12.56 -1.59 -9.54
N ARG A 52 -12.79 -2.50 -8.59
CA ARG A 52 -11.81 -3.51 -8.19
C ARG A 52 -11.53 -4.53 -9.29
N ALA A 53 -12.58 -5.02 -9.96
CA ALA A 53 -12.43 -5.97 -11.07
C ALA A 53 -11.67 -5.34 -12.24
N PHE A 54 -11.98 -4.09 -12.60
CA PHE A 54 -11.27 -3.35 -13.64
C PHE A 54 -9.81 -3.10 -13.26
N ALA A 55 -9.55 -2.65 -12.03
CA ALA A 55 -8.20 -2.42 -11.53
C ALA A 55 -7.38 -3.72 -11.49
N ALA A 56 -7.95 -4.83 -11.02
CA ALA A 56 -7.31 -6.14 -11.02
C ALA A 56 -6.90 -6.55 -12.44
N ALA A 57 -7.84 -6.51 -13.39
CA ALA A 57 -7.56 -6.85 -14.79
C ALA A 57 -6.45 -5.96 -15.37
N ARG A 58 -6.51 -4.65 -15.13
CA ARG A 58 -5.49 -3.70 -15.57
C ARG A 58 -4.11 -4.03 -15.00
N PHE A 59 -3.98 -4.24 -13.69
CA PHE A 59 -2.67 -4.50 -13.08
C PHE A 59 -2.10 -5.85 -13.51
N ILE A 60 -2.93 -6.88 -13.69
CA ILE A 60 -2.49 -8.15 -14.27
C ILE A 60 -1.96 -7.93 -15.69
N LEU A 61 -2.68 -7.19 -16.53
CA LEU A 61 -2.23 -6.89 -17.90
C LEU A 61 -0.90 -6.12 -17.91
N VAL A 62 -0.73 -5.12 -17.04
CA VAL A 62 0.53 -4.36 -16.94
C VAL A 62 1.69 -5.26 -16.51
N VAL A 63 1.50 -6.11 -15.50
CA VAL A 63 2.54 -7.04 -15.02
C VAL A 63 2.89 -8.08 -16.09
N VAL A 64 1.92 -8.60 -16.83
CA VAL A 64 2.16 -9.57 -17.91
C VAL A 64 2.84 -8.91 -19.12
N ALA A 65 2.48 -7.66 -19.44
CA ALA A 65 3.02 -6.94 -20.59
C ALA A 65 4.42 -6.35 -20.35
N GLN A 66 4.85 -6.18 -19.09
CA GLN A 66 6.14 -5.60 -18.74
C GLN A 66 7.17 -6.68 -18.40
N PRO A 67 8.19 -6.93 -19.25
CA PRO A 67 9.23 -7.93 -18.98
C PRO A 67 10.28 -7.47 -17.95
N LEU A 68 10.15 -6.26 -17.38
CA LEU A 68 11.19 -5.62 -16.60
C LEU A 68 11.02 -5.89 -15.10
N VAL A 69 11.30 -7.14 -14.70
CA VAL A 69 11.36 -7.57 -13.28
C VAL A 69 12.28 -6.68 -12.44
N TYR A 70 13.19 -5.93 -13.05
CA TYR A 70 14.13 -5.04 -12.36
C TYR A 70 13.65 -3.60 -12.19
N GLU A 71 12.46 -3.24 -12.71
CA GLU A 71 11.88 -1.93 -12.47
C GLU A 71 10.98 -1.93 -11.23
N TYR A 72 11.22 -0.98 -10.33
CA TYR A 72 10.41 -0.83 -9.11
C TYR A 72 8.91 -0.65 -9.40
N ALA A 73 8.59 0.01 -10.51
CA ALA A 73 7.22 0.20 -10.98
C ALA A 73 6.48 -1.14 -11.15
N THR A 74 7.12 -2.14 -11.76
CA THR A 74 6.55 -3.46 -11.98
C THR A 74 6.26 -4.19 -10.67
N TRP A 75 7.14 -4.08 -9.67
CA TRP A 75 6.91 -4.62 -8.32
C TRP A 75 5.73 -3.93 -7.62
N SER A 76 5.64 -2.61 -7.75
CA SER A 76 4.51 -1.84 -7.23
C SER A 76 3.20 -2.26 -7.92
N PHE A 77 3.18 -2.47 -9.24
CA PHE A 77 2.00 -3.00 -9.93
C PHE A 77 1.66 -4.43 -9.52
N GLY A 78 2.66 -5.26 -9.23
CA GLY A 78 2.48 -6.61 -8.71
C GLY A 78 1.70 -6.63 -7.39
N ILE A 79 2.15 -5.86 -6.38
CA ILE A 79 1.44 -5.80 -5.09
C ILE A 79 0.04 -5.20 -5.24
N GLN A 80 -0.11 -4.19 -6.11
CA GLN A 80 -1.41 -3.57 -6.39
C GLN A 80 -2.38 -4.57 -7.04
N GLY A 81 -1.91 -5.35 -8.01
CA GLY A 81 -2.68 -6.41 -8.65
C GLY A 81 -3.13 -7.48 -7.65
N VAL A 82 -2.21 -7.96 -6.80
CA VAL A 82 -2.53 -8.92 -5.72
C VAL A 82 -3.60 -8.36 -4.80
N TYR A 83 -3.46 -7.10 -4.36
CA TYR A 83 -4.47 -6.44 -3.55
C TYR A 83 -5.85 -6.42 -4.22
N PHE A 84 -5.94 -5.95 -5.46
CA PHE A 84 -7.23 -5.81 -6.14
C PHE A 84 -7.90 -7.15 -6.45
N VAL A 85 -7.13 -8.19 -6.78
CA VAL A 85 -7.66 -9.56 -6.92
C VAL A 85 -8.24 -10.04 -5.60
N CYS A 86 -7.47 -9.97 -4.51
CA CYS A 86 -7.94 -10.38 -3.18
C CYS A 86 -9.15 -9.54 -2.71
N ALA A 87 -9.15 -8.23 -2.97
CA ALA A 87 -10.23 -7.32 -2.60
C ALA A 87 -11.53 -7.59 -3.37
N THR A 88 -11.41 -8.02 -4.63
CA THR A 88 -12.53 -8.45 -5.47
C THR A 88 -13.12 -9.75 -4.93
N ILE A 89 -12.28 -10.77 -4.71
CA ILE A 89 -12.70 -12.06 -4.15
C ILE A 89 -13.37 -11.86 -2.79
N TYR A 90 -12.76 -11.08 -1.91
CA TYR A 90 -13.31 -10.78 -0.59
C TYR A 90 -14.69 -10.13 -0.68
N GLN A 91 -14.88 -9.16 -1.58
CA GLN A 91 -16.18 -8.48 -1.74
C GLN A 91 -17.27 -9.37 -2.33
N VAL A 92 -16.91 -10.30 -3.22
CA VAL A 92 -17.85 -11.31 -3.75
C VAL A 92 -18.23 -12.30 -2.67
N ALA A 93 -17.26 -12.81 -1.91
CA ALA A 93 -17.49 -13.73 -0.81
C ALA A 93 -18.42 -13.14 0.26
N HIS A 94 -18.31 -11.83 0.52
CA HIS A 94 -19.13 -11.10 1.49
C HIS A 94 -20.21 -10.24 0.81
N HIS A 95 -20.79 -10.69 -0.31
CA HIS A 95 -21.79 -9.92 -1.05
C HIS A 95 -23.03 -9.55 -0.22
N TRP A 96 -23.36 -10.34 0.81
CA TRP A 96 -24.45 -10.05 1.76
C TRP A 96 -24.26 -8.73 2.52
N ALA A 97 -23.03 -8.19 2.58
CA ALA A 97 -22.72 -6.89 3.17
C ALA A 97 -23.46 -5.71 2.51
N ARG A 98 -24.13 -5.92 1.37
CA ARG A 98 -25.01 -4.91 0.74
C ARG A 98 -26.43 -4.86 1.32
N TYR A 99 -26.84 -5.87 2.07
CA TYR A 99 -28.17 -5.97 2.66
C TYR A 99 -28.13 -5.87 4.19
N GLU A 100 -27.11 -6.45 4.81
CA GLU A 100 -26.98 -6.51 6.27
C GLU A 100 -25.53 -6.33 6.73
N PRO A 101 -25.29 -5.93 7.99
CA PRO A 101 -23.94 -5.84 8.54
C PRO A 101 -23.24 -7.20 8.60
N VAL A 102 -22.00 -7.25 8.14
CA VAL A 102 -21.17 -8.46 8.13
C VAL A 102 -19.97 -8.28 9.05
N LEU A 103 -19.59 -9.37 9.74
CA LEU A 103 -18.43 -9.39 10.63
C LEU A 103 -17.13 -9.18 9.84
N PHE A 104 -16.23 -8.38 10.41
CA PHE A 104 -14.90 -8.12 9.90
C PHE A 104 -13.96 -9.26 10.28
N HIS A 105 -13.80 -10.22 9.36
CA HIS A 105 -13.02 -11.43 9.60
C HIS A 105 -11.49 -11.17 9.69
N ARG A 106 -10.76 -12.21 10.10
CA ARG A 106 -9.29 -12.18 10.18
C ARG A 106 -8.64 -11.81 8.85
N ASP A 107 -9.23 -12.27 7.75
CA ASP A 107 -8.74 -12.05 6.37
C ASP A 107 -8.82 -10.57 5.97
N SER A 108 -9.79 -9.84 6.52
CA SER A 108 -9.96 -8.40 6.31
C SER A 108 -8.75 -7.60 6.81
N TYR A 109 -8.05 -8.07 7.84
CA TYR A 109 -6.83 -7.42 8.33
C TYR A 109 -5.65 -7.64 7.39
N VAL A 110 -5.50 -8.85 6.84
CA VAL A 110 -4.44 -9.14 5.85
C VAL A 110 -4.68 -8.29 4.60
N LEU A 111 -5.94 -8.23 4.16
CA LEU A 111 -6.33 -7.40 3.03
C LEU A 111 -6.12 -5.90 3.29
N ASN A 112 -6.37 -5.43 4.51
CA ASN A 112 -6.09 -4.05 4.90
C ASN A 112 -4.57 -3.76 4.93
N THR A 113 -3.75 -4.69 5.41
CA THR A 113 -2.29 -4.56 5.30
C THR A 113 -1.82 -4.49 3.85
N LEU A 114 -2.41 -5.30 2.95
CA LEU A 114 -2.12 -5.22 1.51
C LEU A 114 -2.54 -3.87 0.91
N LEU A 115 -3.67 -3.29 1.36
CA LEU A 115 -4.07 -1.94 1.00
C LEU A 115 -3.01 -0.93 1.45
N ASP A 116 -2.60 -0.98 2.72
CA ASP A 116 -1.60 -0.07 3.30
C ASP A 116 -0.27 -0.13 2.53
N MET A 117 0.20 -1.34 2.22
CA MET A 117 1.41 -1.56 1.42
C MET A 117 1.27 -0.99 0.01
N SER A 118 0.11 -1.21 -0.63
CA SER A 118 -0.14 -0.74 -1.99
C SER A 118 -0.27 0.79 -2.06
N CYS A 119 -1.02 1.40 -1.14
CA CYS A 119 -1.12 2.85 -1.01
C CYS A 119 0.26 3.49 -0.82
N ALA A 120 1.10 2.89 0.02
CA ALA A 120 2.46 3.36 0.27
C ALA A 120 3.41 3.17 -0.92
N SER A 121 3.11 2.27 -1.87
CA SER A 121 3.96 2.01 -3.04
C SER A 121 3.60 2.84 -4.28
N VAL A 122 2.44 3.50 -4.30
CA VAL A 122 1.96 4.29 -5.45
C VAL A 122 2.70 5.62 -5.60
N VAL A 123 2.94 6.36 -4.51
CA VAL A 123 3.66 7.64 -4.56
C VAL A 123 5.14 7.47 -4.93
N PRO A 124 5.89 6.49 -4.36
CA PRO A 124 7.24 6.18 -4.80
C PRO A 124 7.33 5.84 -6.29
N ALA A 125 6.35 5.10 -6.83
CA ALA A 125 6.31 4.81 -8.26
C ALA A 125 6.13 6.08 -9.11
N LEU A 126 5.27 7.00 -8.67
CA LEU A 126 5.11 8.31 -9.32
C LEU A 126 6.39 9.15 -9.26
N LEU A 127 7.08 9.17 -8.12
CA LEU A 127 8.34 9.91 -7.93
C LEU A 127 9.51 9.30 -8.72
N ALA A 128 9.65 7.98 -8.69
CA ALA A 128 10.65 7.23 -9.46
C ALA A 128 10.49 7.51 -10.96
N PHE A 129 9.24 7.62 -11.42
CA PHE A 129 8.95 8.01 -12.79
C PHE A 129 9.28 9.48 -13.07
N ALA A 130 8.82 10.41 -12.22
CA ALA A 130 9.05 11.86 -12.39
C ALA A 130 10.54 12.24 -12.40
N THR A 131 11.41 11.41 -11.81
CA THR A 131 12.86 11.61 -11.74
C THR A 131 13.63 10.76 -12.75
N SER A 132 12.95 9.93 -13.55
CA SER A 132 13.60 9.11 -14.58
C SER A 132 14.11 10.00 -15.73
N SER A 133 15.31 9.68 -16.23
CA SER A 133 15.91 10.37 -17.39
C SER A 133 15.42 9.82 -18.73
N SER A 134 14.61 8.76 -18.71
CA SER A 134 13.91 8.26 -19.90
C SER A 134 12.94 9.34 -20.36
N ARG A 135 13.08 9.75 -21.63
CA ARG A 135 12.20 10.72 -22.30
C ARG A 135 10.75 10.44 -21.92
N LEU A 136 10.08 11.49 -21.44
CA LEU A 136 8.68 11.54 -21.07
C LEU A 136 7.78 10.86 -22.12
N ASP A 137 7.49 9.59 -21.93
CA ASP A 137 6.32 9.00 -22.54
C ASP A 137 5.13 9.37 -21.65
N GLY A 138 4.27 10.27 -22.13
CA GLY A 138 3.08 10.71 -21.40
C GLY A 138 2.19 9.54 -20.97
N GLN A 139 2.30 8.40 -21.65
CA GLN A 139 1.62 7.16 -21.30
C GLN A 139 2.00 6.66 -19.90
N ASN A 140 3.27 6.75 -19.50
CA ASN A 140 3.72 6.28 -18.18
C ASN A 140 3.31 7.22 -17.04
N VAL A 141 3.34 8.55 -17.26
CA VAL A 141 2.76 9.53 -16.31
C VAL A 141 1.28 9.21 -16.10
N ALA A 142 0.54 9.02 -17.20
CA ALA A 142 -0.87 8.69 -17.15
C ALA A 142 -1.10 7.36 -16.42
N LEU A 143 -0.24 6.36 -16.62
CA LEU A 143 -0.34 5.05 -15.97
C LEU A 143 -0.15 5.15 -14.44
N HIS A 144 0.88 5.85 -13.98
CA HIS A 144 1.15 6.03 -12.55
C HIS A 144 0.13 6.97 -11.89
N GLY A 145 -0.20 8.08 -12.54
CA GLY A 145 -1.24 9.01 -12.08
C GLY A 145 -2.62 8.35 -11.98
N ALA A 146 -3.01 7.56 -12.99
CA ALA A 146 -4.26 6.80 -12.94
C ALA A 146 -4.28 5.79 -11.80
N SER A 147 -3.13 5.16 -11.48
CA SER A 147 -3.04 4.23 -10.35
C SER A 147 -3.27 4.96 -9.02
N PHE A 148 -2.71 6.16 -8.86
CA PHE A 148 -2.99 7.00 -7.69
C PHE A 148 -4.46 7.38 -7.55
N VAL A 149 -5.11 7.78 -8.65
CA VAL A 149 -6.55 8.08 -8.65
C VAL A 149 -7.38 6.84 -8.30
N VAL A 150 -7.05 5.67 -8.86
CA VAL A 150 -7.71 4.40 -8.55
C VAL A 150 -7.58 4.07 -7.06
N TYR A 151 -6.42 4.29 -6.45
CA TYR A 151 -6.23 4.07 -5.01
C TYR A 151 -6.97 5.08 -4.14
N LEU A 152 -7.08 6.35 -4.55
CA LEU A 152 -7.92 7.31 -3.85
C LEU A 152 -9.39 6.89 -3.89
N LEU A 153 -9.91 6.50 -5.06
CA LEU A 153 -11.28 6.02 -5.21
C LEU A 153 -11.53 4.74 -4.40
N GLU A 154 -10.61 3.78 -4.48
CA GLU A 154 -10.67 2.55 -3.70
C GLU A 154 -10.67 2.86 -2.20
N PHE A 155 -9.76 3.71 -1.73
CA PHE A 155 -9.63 4.08 -0.33
C PHE A 155 -10.88 4.81 0.20
N VAL A 156 -11.49 5.70 -0.59
CA VAL A 156 -12.72 6.39 -0.19
C VAL A 156 -13.92 5.45 -0.20
N GLY A 157 -14.03 4.57 -1.20
CA GLY A 157 -15.20 3.71 -1.39
C GLY A 157 -15.23 2.43 -0.55
N ASN A 158 -14.08 1.98 -0.03
CA ASN A 158 -13.99 0.77 0.79
C ASN A 158 -14.24 1.04 2.28
N HIS A 159 -14.25 -0.02 3.09
CA HIS A 159 -14.41 0.06 4.54
C HIS A 159 -13.09 0.05 5.31
N PHE A 160 -11.96 0.05 4.62
CA PHE A 160 -10.66 -0.05 5.25
C PHE A 160 -10.14 1.31 5.71
N VAL A 161 -9.29 1.29 6.74
CA VAL A 161 -8.59 2.44 7.30
C VAL A 161 -7.11 2.08 7.46
N VAL A 162 -6.23 3.06 7.25
CA VAL A 162 -4.79 2.82 7.32
C VAL A 162 -4.37 2.47 8.74
N GLN A 163 -3.70 1.34 8.89
CA GLN A 163 -3.29 0.84 10.19
C GLN A 163 -1.89 1.34 10.53
N ARG A 164 -1.75 2.09 11.63
CA ARG A 164 -0.43 2.53 12.14
C ARG A 164 0.59 1.39 12.23
N GLN A 165 0.10 0.19 12.53
CA GLN A 165 0.93 -1.01 12.70
C GLN A 165 1.52 -1.50 11.37
N SER A 166 0.90 -1.17 10.24
CA SER A 166 1.39 -1.56 8.91
C SER A 166 2.59 -0.73 8.44
N LEU A 167 2.96 0.37 9.14
CA LEU A 167 4.07 1.23 8.71
C LEU A 167 5.37 0.45 8.46
N GLY A 168 5.75 -0.47 9.35
CA GLY A 168 6.95 -1.28 9.14
C GLY A 168 6.81 -2.18 7.91
N LEU A 169 5.61 -2.75 7.68
CA LEU A 169 5.33 -3.64 6.56
C LEU A 169 5.34 -2.94 5.21
N THR A 170 5.05 -1.64 5.14
CA THR A 170 5.15 -0.89 3.87
C THR A 170 6.59 -0.75 3.37
N LEU A 171 7.57 -0.97 4.24
CA LEU A 171 9.00 -1.00 3.90
C LEU A 171 9.48 -2.38 3.43
N LEU A 172 8.64 -3.41 3.53
CA LEU A 172 9.03 -4.76 3.10
C LEU A 172 9.22 -4.84 1.59
N LEU A 173 8.33 -4.21 0.81
CA LEU A 173 8.42 -4.19 -0.65
C LEU A 173 9.74 -3.56 -1.15
N PRO A 174 10.11 -2.32 -0.75
CA PRO A 174 11.39 -1.76 -1.18
C PRO A 174 12.58 -2.57 -0.64
N SER A 175 12.48 -3.20 0.54
CA SER A 175 13.55 -4.08 1.05
C SER A 175 13.79 -5.28 0.15
N VAL A 176 12.72 -6.01 -0.20
CA VAL A 176 12.82 -7.20 -1.08
C VAL A 176 13.34 -6.80 -2.46
N TYR A 177 12.84 -5.69 -3.01
CA TYR A 177 13.31 -5.17 -4.29
C TYR A 177 14.81 -4.84 -4.27
N VAL A 178 15.29 -4.15 -3.23
CA VAL A 178 16.71 -3.82 -3.09
C VAL A 178 17.57 -5.06 -2.96
N VAL A 179 17.13 -6.09 -2.24
CA VAL A 179 17.83 -7.38 -2.18
C VAL A 179 17.90 -8.03 -3.57
N VAL A 180 16.82 -7.99 -4.35
CA VAL A 180 16.81 -8.54 -5.72
C VAL A 180 17.77 -7.76 -6.63
N LEU A 181 17.78 -6.43 -6.57
CA LEU A 181 18.73 -5.59 -7.30
C LEU A 181 20.18 -5.88 -6.88
N TRP A 182 20.42 -6.09 -5.58
CA TRP A 182 21.75 -6.46 -5.09
C TRP A 182 22.19 -7.81 -5.66
N LEU A 183 21.30 -8.80 -5.75
CA LEU A 183 21.61 -10.10 -6.34
C LEU A 183 21.82 -10.04 -7.87
N HIS A 184 21.23 -9.06 -8.55
CA HIS A 184 21.24 -8.95 -10.03
C HIS A 184 21.76 -7.58 -10.49
N GLN A 185 22.95 -7.18 -10.02
CA GLN A 185 23.45 -5.81 -10.24
C GLN A 185 23.56 -5.42 -11.69
N ASP A 186 24.02 -6.35 -12.54
CA ASP A 186 24.21 -6.12 -13.98
C ASP A 186 22.89 -5.81 -14.71
N SER A 187 21.74 -6.07 -14.07
CA SER A 187 20.41 -5.85 -14.62
C SER A 187 19.70 -4.62 -14.04
N THR A 188 20.39 -3.78 -13.25
CA THR A 188 19.77 -2.60 -12.60
C THR A 188 19.41 -1.53 -13.65
N PRO A 189 18.11 -1.25 -13.91
CA PRO A 189 17.71 -0.35 -14.98
C PRO A 189 17.89 1.12 -14.59
N SER A 190 17.97 1.43 -13.29
CA SER A 190 18.01 2.80 -12.79
C SER A 190 19.38 3.20 -12.25
N ARG A 191 19.99 4.20 -12.89
CA ARG A 191 21.31 4.74 -12.48
C ARG A 191 21.36 5.23 -11.03
N TRP A 192 20.23 5.70 -10.48
CA TRP A 192 20.17 6.22 -9.11
C TRP A 192 20.07 5.12 -8.05
N LEU A 193 19.88 3.85 -8.44
CA LEU A 193 19.96 2.68 -7.56
C LEU A 193 21.16 1.77 -7.88
N ASP A 194 22.01 2.17 -8.82
CA ASP A 194 23.21 1.42 -9.18
C ASP A 194 24.27 1.54 -8.07
N LEU A 195 24.47 0.47 -7.30
CA LEU A 195 25.42 0.38 -6.19
C LEU A 195 26.90 0.62 -6.58
N SER A 196 27.22 0.70 -7.87
CA SER A 196 28.53 1.12 -8.35
C SER A 196 28.76 2.63 -8.25
N LEU A 197 27.69 3.43 -8.14
CA LEU A 197 27.73 4.90 -8.13
C LEU A 197 27.64 5.47 -6.70
N PRO A 198 28.33 6.59 -6.42
CA PRO A 198 28.32 7.21 -5.09
C PRO A 198 26.94 7.76 -4.70
N GLY A 199 26.10 8.13 -5.67
CA GLY A 199 24.74 8.63 -5.43
C GLY A 199 23.73 7.55 -5.03
N ALA A 200 24.06 6.27 -5.14
CA ALA A 200 23.09 5.19 -4.93
C ALA A 200 22.58 5.09 -3.51
N ALA A 201 23.41 5.40 -2.50
CA ALA A 201 22.97 5.44 -1.11
C ALA A 201 21.80 6.43 -0.92
N ILE A 202 21.89 7.60 -1.55
CA ILE A 202 20.82 8.62 -1.51
C ILE A 202 19.58 8.11 -2.23
N GLY A 203 19.74 7.50 -3.41
CA GLY A 203 18.60 6.95 -4.16
C GLY A 203 17.81 5.89 -3.38
N HIS A 204 18.51 4.97 -2.71
CA HIS A 204 17.89 3.98 -1.84
C HIS A 204 17.22 4.64 -0.62
N ALA A 205 17.87 5.62 0.01
CA ALA A 205 17.26 6.37 1.11
C ALA A 205 15.97 7.07 0.66
N CYS A 206 15.97 7.71 -0.51
CA CYS A 206 14.77 8.33 -1.11
C CYS A 206 13.67 7.30 -1.37
N LEU A 207 14.02 6.09 -1.86
CA LEU A 207 13.05 5.01 -2.05
C LEU A 207 12.35 4.65 -0.72
N PHE A 208 13.10 4.38 0.35
CA PHE A 208 12.49 4.08 1.66
C PHE A 208 11.71 5.25 2.26
N LEU A 209 12.26 6.47 2.20
CA LEU A 209 11.60 7.67 2.73
C LEU A 209 10.28 7.94 1.99
N SER A 210 10.24 7.76 0.67
CA SER A 210 9.03 7.97 -0.11
C SER A 210 7.90 7.02 0.32
N HIS A 211 8.19 5.78 0.70
CA HIS A 211 7.21 4.86 1.29
C HIS A 211 6.66 5.36 2.63
N GLY A 212 7.53 5.86 3.50
CA GLY A 212 7.14 6.45 4.78
C GLY A 212 6.25 7.69 4.60
N VAL A 213 6.61 8.58 3.68
CA VAL A 213 5.82 9.77 3.33
C VAL A 213 4.46 9.38 2.73
N ALA A 214 4.45 8.43 1.79
CA ALA A 214 3.22 7.94 1.17
C ALA A 214 2.27 7.32 2.21
N PHE A 215 2.81 6.50 3.11
CA PHE A 215 2.05 5.95 4.23
C PHE A 215 1.50 7.08 5.12
N GLY A 216 2.31 8.07 5.47
CA GLY A 216 1.87 9.23 6.26
C GLY A 216 0.74 10.01 5.60
N LEU A 217 0.79 10.19 4.27
CA LEU A 217 -0.26 10.83 3.49
C LEU A 217 -1.57 10.05 3.57
N PHE A 218 -1.57 8.76 3.24
CA PHE A 218 -2.77 7.93 3.30
C PHE A 218 -3.27 7.74 4.73
N TYR A 219 -2.37 7.73 5.72
CA TYR A 219 -2.75 7.75 7.12
C TYR A 219 -3.49 9.04 7.50
N GLY A 220 -3.02 10.20 7.03
CA GLY A 220 -3.74 11.48 7.17
C GLY A 220 -5.13 11.44 6.51
N ILE A 221 -5.23 10.92 5.29
CA ILE A 221 -6.51 10.74 4.59
C ILE A 221 -7.42 9.77 5.37
N SER A 222 -6.86 8.74 5.99
CA SER A 222 -7.59 7.81 6.85
C SER A 222 -8.23 8.53 8.05
N LEU A 223 -7.50 9.43 8.70
CA LEU A 223 -8.03 10.22 9.81
C LEU A 223 -9.20 11.12 9.36
N LEU A 224 -9.09 11.71 8.16
CA LEU A 224 -10.18 12.49 7.56
C LEU A 224 -11.37 11.59 7.24
N LYS A 225 -11.15 10.40 6.69
CA LYS A 225 -12.21 9.42 6.40
C LYS A 225 -12.92 8.99 7.68
N GLU A 226 -12.19 8.68 8.75
CA GLU A 226 -12.78 8.34 10.04
C GLU A 226 -13.62 9.49 10.61
N THR A 227 -13.21 10.74 10.37
CA THR A 227 -13.90 11.94 10.86
C THR A 227 -15.16 12.25 10.06
N TYR A 228 -15.07 12.31 8.74
CA TYR A 228 -16.14 12.80 7.86
C TYR A 228 -16.99 11.69 7.24
N LEU A 229 -16.46 10.47 7.16
CA LEU A 229 -17.07 9.31 6.52
C LEU A 229 -17.20 8.14 7.50
N HIS A 230 -17.48 8.42 8.77
CA HIS A 230 -17.60 7.41 9.84
C HIS A 230 -18.55 6.25 9.48
N GLY A 231 -19.66 6.52 8.77
CA GLY A 231 -20.59 5.50 8.29
C GLY A 231 -20.07 4.61 7.15
N GLN A 232 -18.83 4.81 6.69
CA GLN A 232 -18.11 3.90 5.78
C GLN A 232 -16.98 3.15 6.49
N CYS A 233 -16.69 3.45 7.75
CA CYS A 233 -15.64 2.78 8.50
C CYS A 233 -16.22 1.59 9.30
N PRO A 234 -15.40 0.58 9.67
CA PRO A 234 -15.87 -0.55 10.44
C PRO A 234 -16.26 -0.10 11.85
N VAL A 235 -17.39 -0.57 12.35
CA VAL A 235 -17.88 -0.23 13.70
C VAL A 235 -17.55 -1.35 14.66
N VAL A 236 -16.89 -1.03 15.77
CA VAL A 236 -16.53 -2.01 16.81
C VAL A 236 -17.77 -2.38 17.64
N VAL A 237 -18.10 -3.66 17.72
CA VAL A 237 -19.35 -4.19 18.32
C VAL A 237 -19.32 -4.24 19.85
N ASN A 238 -18.12 -4.31 20.46
CA ASN A 238 -17.95 -4.57 21.90
C ASN A 238 -17.44 -3.39 22.73
N GLN A 239 -17.59 -2.15 22.25
CA GLN A 239 -17.41 -1.01 23.14
C GLN A 239 -18.73 -0.80 23.89
N GLY A 240 -18.73 -1.05 25.19
CA GLY A 240 -19.77 -0.52 26.09
C GLY A 240 -20.00 0.99 25.85
N PRO A 241 -21.03 1.60 26.46
CA PRO A 241 -21.49 2.94 26.11
C PRO A 241 -20.33 3.91 25.91
N PRO A 242 -20.35 4.71 24.83
CA PRO A 242 -19.21 5.49 24.39
C PRO A 242 -18.65 6.26 25.58
N ARG A 243 -17.40 5.94 25.99
CA ARG A 243 -16.69 6.76 26.97
C ARG A 243 -16.61 8.15 26.35
N ALA A 244 -17.34 9.10 26.93
CA ALA A 244 -17.34 10.49 26.51
C ALA A 244 -15.89 10.90 26.26
N ARG A 245 -15.56 11.15 25.00
CA ARG A 245 -14.24 11.65 24.59
C ARG A 245 -14.12 13.00 25.27
N LYS A 246 -13.39 13.08 26.39
CA LYS A 246 -12.99 14.37 26.95
C LYS A 246 -12.16 15.05 25.85
N LEU A 247 -12.78 16.00 25.15
CA LEU A 247 -12.07 16.94 24.31
C LEU A 247 -11.21 17.78 25.24
N SER A 248 -9.99 17.32 25.51
CA SER A 248 -8.95 18.17 26.08
C SER A 248 -8.43 19.02 24.94
N PHE A 249 -8.98 20.23 24.82
CA PHE A 249 -8.27 21.32 24.17
C PHE A 249 -7.16 21.78 25.13
N VAL A 250 -5.91 21.56 24.74
CA VAL A 250 -4.74 22.26 25.25
C VAL A 250 -4.00 22.79 24.04
#